data_AF-A0A7V5CUG3-F1
#
_entry.id   AF-A0A7V5CUG3-F1
#
_cell.length_a   1.000
_cell.length_b   1.000
_cell.length_c   1.000
_cell.angle_alpha   90.00
_cell.angle_beta   90.00
_cell.angle_gamma   90.00
#
_symmetry.space_group_name_H-M   'P 1'
#
loop_
_entity.id
_entity.type
_entity.pdbx_description
1 polymer ?
#
loop_
_entity_poly.entity_id
_entity_poly.type
_entity_poly.pdbx_seq_one_letter_code
_entity_poly.pdbx_strand_id
1 'polypeptide(L)'
;MVDRNHISYFWKDSKAARSYKTGVSLHSHTNQSRETLDFVANWSRQFPYLRPFLQRAESKAEDNHGVKVDYSHSYWTPPLTPILAFDLERGQVEKKLDLAGLVSITDHDSIQAPLLLRAVPSARHIPVSVEWTAPFGGDQAFHLGIHNLPSDQAAAWIKTLNEYTKNPQQARLTELLEALHALPNVLIVFNHPVWDLYLIGREKAQQRVHDFLTANRQFIHALELNGLRNWDENRRVKQLAEKWNMLLISGGDRHGREPNANVNMTNATSFTEFVHEIRDGFSHVMFMPQYAEPWKHRVLESTLDAIRDYPDFPQGSRTWDERVFHPDINGVPRPLSELWPTGRSPWYMHYGIRIVRMMGSRPLSGGLRMAWSDAHEHNYTLGEERA
;
A
#
# COMPACT_ATOMS: atom_id res chain seq x y z
N MET A 1 22.08 22.06 14.41
CA MET A 1 21.15 20.94 14.68
C MET A 1 20.96 20.22 13.37
N VAL A 2 21.26 18.93 13.30
CA VAL A 2 20.93 18.12 12.11
C VAL A 2 19.41 17.98 12.10
N ASP A 3 18.78 18.33 10.99
CA ASP A 3 17.32 18.20 10.83
C ASP A 3 16.95 16.71 10.94
N ARG A 4 16.00 16.37 11.82
CA ARG A 4 15.60 14.97 12.07
C ARG A 4 14.86 14.37 10.88
N ASN A 5 14.18 15.22 10.10
CA ASN A 5 13.41 14.83 8.93
C ASN A 5 13.98 15.53 7.70
N HIS A 6 14.74 14.81 6.88
CA HIS A 6 15.21 15.33 5.61
C HIS A 6 14.31 14.84 4.46
N ILE A 7 13.94 15.72 3.55
CA ILE A 7 13.16 15.38 2.35
C ILE A 7 13.89 15.94 1.14
N SER A 8 14.09 15.12 0.13
CA SER A 8 14.65 15.56 -1.16
C SER A 8 13.86 14.99 -2.33
N TYR A 9 14.11 15.55 -3.51
CA TYR A 9 13.41 15.22 -4.75
C TYR A 9 14.44 14.90 -5.81
N PHE A 10 14.44 13.67 -6.31
CA PHE A 10 15.45 13.21 -7.25
C PHE A 10 15.48 14.03 -8.54
N TRP A 11 14.33 14.56 -8.97
CA TRP A 11 14.22 15.41 -10.15
C TRP A 11 14.69 16.85 -9.93
N LYS A 12 14.82 17.32 -8.68
CA LYS A 12 15.39 18.63 -8.34
C LYS A 12 16.89 18.53 -8.05
N ASP A 13 17.28 17.53 -7.27
CA ASP A 13 18.68 17.28 -6.91
C ASP A 13 19.00 15.78 -6.91
N SER A 14 19.45 15.28 -8.06
CA SER A 14 19.88 13.89 -8.21
C SER A 14 21.18 13.57 -7.45
N LYS A 15 21.94 14.59 -7.01
CA LYS A 15 23.19 14.37 -6.26
C LYS A 15 22.93 14.09 -4.79
N ALA A 16 21.76 14.42 -4.26
CA ALA A 16 21.37 14.16 -2.87
C ALA A 16 21.50 12.68 -2.47
N ALA A 17 21.30 11.75 -3.42
CA ALA A 17 21.47 10.32 -3.20
C ALA A 17 22.95 9.89 -3.00
N ARG A 18 23.92 10.62 -3.56
CA ARG A 18 25.35 10.23 -3.57
C ARG A 18 26.01 10.24 -2.19
N SER A 19 25.39 10.91 -1.22
CA SER A 19 25.87 10.98 0.16
C SER A 19 25.52 9.73 0.99
N TYR A 20 24.81 8.78 0.39
CA TYR A 20 24.30 7.58 1.04
C TYR A 20 24.87 6.33 0.35
N LYS A 21 24.77 5.20 1.04
CA LYS A 21 25.24 3.89 0.52
C LYS A 21 24.08 3.01 0.08
N THR A 22 22.91 3.24 0.65
CA THR A 22 21.77 2.35 0.58
C THR A 22 20.49 3.15 0.41
N GLY A 23 19.58 2.63 -0.41
CA GLY A 23 18.19 3.04 -0.45
C GLY A 23 17.28 1.93 0.09
N VAL A 24 16.29 2.31 0.90
CA VAL A 24 15.31 1.40 1.48
C VAL A 24 13.95 1.68 0.88
N SER A 25 13.41 0.70 0.16
CA SER A 25 12.02 0.73 -0.30
C SER A 25 11.14 0.04 0.74
N LEU A 26 10.16 0.78 1.28
CA LEU A 26 9.25 0.31 2.31
C LEU A 26 7.82 0.32 1.78
N HIS A 27 7.02 -0.60 2.29
CA HIS A 27 5.57 -0.62 2.08
C HIS A 27 5.18 -0.83 0.61
N SER A 28 5.16 -2.10 0.23
CA SER A 28 4.66 -2.56 -1.06
C SER A 28 3.93 -3.88 -0.86
N HIS A 29 2.93 -4.11 -1.70
CA HIS A 29 2.09 -5.29 -1.67
C HIS A 29 2.49 -6.28 -2.76
N THR A 30 2.01 -7.51 -2.70
CA THR A 30 2.24 -8.57 -3.68
C THR A 30 0.95 -9.33 -3.90
N ASN A 31 0.95 -10.35 -4.76
CA ASN A 31 -0.19 -11.23 -4.93
C ASN A 31 -0.53 -12.08 -3.68
N GLN A 32 0.21 -11.90 -2.58
CA GLN A 32 -0.12 -12.45 -1.26
C GLN A 32 -0.97 -11.49 -0.40
N SER A 33 -1.11 -10.22 -0.80
CA SER A 33 -2.01 -9.25 -0.17
C SER A 33 -3.43 -9.42 -0.67
N ARG A 34 -4.39 -9.24 0.25
CA ARG A 34 -5.83 -9.29 -0.04
C ARG A 34 -6.42 -7.90 0.07
N GLU A 35 -6.64 -7.29 -1.08
CA GLU A 35 -7.19 -5.95 -1.16
C GLU A 35 -8.72 -6.01 -1.22
N THR A 36 -9.39 -5.35 -0.27
CA THR A 36 -10.86 -5.33 -0.23
C THR A 36 -11.44 -4.71 -1.50
N LEU A 37 -12.55 -5.25 -1.98
CA LEU A 37 -13.36 -4.65 -3.05
C LEU A 37 -14.46 -3.72 -2.53
N ASP A 38 -14.48 -3.38 -1.24
CA ASP A 38 -15.45 -2.45 -0.65
C ASP A 38 -15.45 -1.09 -1.35
N PHE A 39 -14.31 -0.65 -1.88
CA PHE A 39 -14.24 0.58 -2.68
C PHE A 39 -15.06 0.49 -3.98
N VAL A 40 -15.23 -0.70 -4.58
CA VAL A 40 -16.06 -0.91 -5.79
C VAL A 40 -17.54 -0.80 -5.45
N ALA A 41 -17.96 -1.36 -4.30
CA ALA A 41 -19.32 -1.17 -3.79
C ALA A 41 -19.62 0.33 -3.58
N ASN A 42 -18.63 1.10 -3.14
CA ASN A 42 -18.71 2.56 -3.00
C ASN A 42 -18.67 3.31 -4.35
N TRP A 43 -17.94 2.82 -5.36
CA TRP A 43 -17.90 3.37 -6.72
C TRP A 43 -19.28 3.31 -7.41
N SER A 44 -20.06 2.25 -7.16
CA SER A 44 -21.44 2.14 -7.66
C SER A 44 -22.37 3.26 -7.14
N ARG A 45 -22.06 3.84 -5.97
CA ARG A 45 -22.80 4.99 -5.40
C ARG A 45 -22.45 6.30 -6.13
N GLN A 46 -21.24 6.41 -6.68
CA GLN A 46 -20.78 7.59 -7.42
C GLN A 46 -21.34 7.65 -8.86
N PHE A 47 -21.78 6.52 -9.42
CA PHE A 47 -22.40 6.44 -10.74
C PHE A 47 -23.81 5.84 -10.66
N PRO A 48 -24.82 6.60 -10.19
CA PRO A 48 -26.17 6.11 -9.93
C PRO A 48 -26.83 5.44 -11.14
N TYR A 49 -26.48 5.88 -12.35
CA TYR A 49 -27.03 5.37 -13.61
C TYR A 49 -26.60 3.93 -13.94
N LEU A 50 -25.48 3.44 -13.38
CA LEU A 50 -25.02 2.06 -13.56
C LEU A 50 -25.62 1.09 -12.54
N ARG A 51 -26.17 1.61 -11.43
CA ARG A 51 -26.71 0.82 -10.33
C ARG A 51 -27.84 -0.13 -10.74
N PRO A 52 -28.85 0.26 -11.54
CA PRO A 52 -29.91 -0.66 -11.97
C PRO A 52 -29.38 -1.84 -12.81
N PHE A 53 -28.33 -1.60 -13.59
CA PHE A 53 -27.70 -2.64 -14.39
C PHE A 53 -26.93 -3.64 -13.53
N LEU A 54 -26.15 -3.16 -12.57
CA LEU A 54 -25.44 -4.00 -11.60
C LEU A 54 -26.41 -4.83 -10.76
N GLN A 55 -27.46 -4.21 -10.21
CA GLN A 55 -28.49 -4.91 -9.44
C GLN A 55 -29.18 -6.01 -10.26
N ARG A 56 -29.45 -5.75 -11.54
CA ARG A 56 -30.02 -6.77 -12.44
C ARG A 56 -29.05 -7.91 -12.73
N ALA A 57 -27.75 -7.63 -12.81
CA ALA A 57 -26.73 -8.66 -12.95
C ALA A 57 -26.58 -9.50 -11.67
N GLU A 58 -26.57 -8.85 -10.50
CA GLU A 58 -26.53 -9.49 -9.18
C GLU A 58 -27.76 -10.38 -8.95
N SER A 59 -28.97 -9.87 -9.22
CA SER A 59 -30.20 -10.65 -9.09
C SER A 59 -30.20 -11.87 -10.01
N LYS A 60 -29.71 -11.73 -11.24
CA LYS A 60 -29.57 -12.87 -12.16
C LYS A 60 -28.56 -13.91 -11.70
N ALA A 61 -27.49 -13.50 -11.01
CA ALA A 61 -26.51 -14.42 -10.45
C ALA A 61 -27.14 -15.24 -9.31
N GLU A 62 -27.93 -14.58 -8.46
CA GLU A 62 -28.68 -15.23 -7.38
C GLU A 62 -29.78 -16.16 -7.92
N ASP A 63 -30.64 -15.66 -8.82
CA ASP A 63 -31.79 -16.39 -9.35
C ASP A 63 -31.39 -17.63 -10.17
N ASN A 64 -30.35 -17.51 -11.01
CA ASN A 64 -29.99 -18.58 -11.96
C ASN A 64 -28.88 -19.51 -11.44
N HIS A 65 -28.06 -19.04 -10.50
CA HIS A 65 -26.85 -19.75 -10.08
C HIS A 65 -26.73 -19.88 -8.56
N GLY A 66 -27.62 -19.28 -7.77
CA GLY A 66 -27.59 -19.34 -6.31
C GLY A 66 -26.42 -18.59 -5.67
N VAL A 67 -25.71 -17.75 -6.45
CA VAL A 67 -24.53 -17.02 -5.98
C VAL A 67 -24.92 -15.57 -5.72
N LYS A 68 -24.93 -15.20 -4.44
CA LYS A 68 -25.11 -13.81 -4.03
C LYS A 68 -23.76 -13.09 -4.08
N VAL A 69 -23.72 -11.93 -4.75
CA VAL A 69 -22.51 -11.11 -4.79
C VAL A 69 -22.22 -10.57 -3.39
N ASP A 70 -21.03 -10.89 -2.89
CA ASP A 70 -20.59 -10.54 -1.54
C ASP A 70 -19.32 -9.72 -1.64
N TYR A 71 -19.47 -8.40 -1.76
CA TYR A 71 -18.33 -7.49 -1.85
C TYR A 71 -17.48 -7.47 -0.57
N SER A 72 -18.09 -7.70 0.60
CA SER A 72 -17.39 -7.69 1.89
C SER A 72 -16.43 -8.85 2.09
N HIS A 73 -16.71 -10.01 1.47
CA HIS A 73 -15.82 -11.17 1.48
C HIS A 73 -15.09 -11.38 0.15
N SER A 74 -15.25 -10.44 -0.81
CA SER A 74 -14.50 -10.44 -2.06
C SER A 74 -13.27 -9.56 -1.94
N TYR A 75 -12.21 -9.99 -2.62
CA TYR A 75 -10.95 -9.25 -2.63
C TYR A 75 -10.26 -9.42 -3.98
N TRP A 76 -9.28 -8.57 -4.24
CA TRP A 76 -8.36 -8.77 -5.35
C TRP A 76 -6.93 -8.85 -4.82
N THR A 77 -6.04 -9.42 -5.62
CA THR A 77 -4.62 -9.52 -5.29
C THR A 77 -3.79 -8.72 -6.30
N PRO A 78 -2.79 -7.94 -5.86
CA PRO A 78 -1.80 -7.29 -6.72
C PRO A 78 -1.19 -8.24 -7.75
N PRO A 79 -0.81 -7.75 -8.95
CA PRO A 79 -0.37 -8.63 -10.02
C PRO A 79 1.03 -9.22 -9.79
N LEU A 80 1.89 -8.54 -9.04
CA LEU A 80 3.28 -8.96 -8.85
C LEU A 80 3.39 -10.09 -7.82
N THR A 81 4.06 -11.18 -8.20
CA THR A 81 4.52 -12.19 -7.25
C THR A 81 5.58 -11.61 -6.31
N PRO A 82 5.87 -12.24 -5.15
CA PRO A 82 6.86 -11.72 -4.21
C PRO A 82 8.22 -11.40 -4.84
N ILE A 83 8.76 -12.28 -5.68
CA ILE A 83 10.06 -12.06 -6.33
C ILE A 83 10.02 -10.93 -7.36
N LEU A 84 8.94 -10.83 -8.15
CA LEU A 84 8.80 -9.75 -9.12
C LEU A 84 8.67 -8.39 -8.44
N ALA A 85 7.96 -8.31 -7.32
CA ALA A 85 7.86 -7.09 -6.51
C ALA A 85 9.22 -6.72 -5.88
N PHE A 86 9.91 -7.70 -5.30
CA PHE A 86 11.24 -7.48 -4.71
C PHE A 86 12.24 -6.96 -5.75
N ASP A 87 12.33 -7.60 -6.92
CA ASP A 87 13.26 -7.21 -7.99
C ASP A 87 12.91 -5.84 -8.60
N LEU A 88 11.61 -5.50 -8.65
CA LEU A 88 11.14 -4.19 -9.10
C LEU A 88 11.63 -3.08 -8.16
N GLU A 89 11.37 -3.23 -6.86
CA GLU A 89 11.75 -2.24 -5.84
C GLU A 89 13.26 -2.10 -5.72
N ARG A 90 13.96 -3.23 -5.60
CA ARG A 90 15.42 -3.26 -5.53
C ARG A 90 16.04 -2.67 -6.80
N GLY A 91 15.49 -3.03 -7.97
CA GLY A 91 15.97 -2.56 -9.25
C GLY A 91 15.84 -1.06 -9.43
N GLN A 92 14.83 -0.40 -8.85
CA GLN A 92 14.76 1.06 -8.85
C GLN A 92 15.95 1.66 -8.08
N VAL A 93 16.20 1.19 -6.86
CA VAL A 93 17.27 1.72 -6.02
C VAL A 93 18.63 1.52 -6.69
N GLU A 94 18.93 0.28 -7.10
CA GLU A 94 20.24 -0.06 -7.66
C GLU A 94 20.48 0.60 -9.02
N LYS A 95 19.48 0.64 -9.90
CA LYS A 95 19.70 1.11 -11.29
C LYS A 95 19.46 2.60 -11.48
N LYS A 96 18.64 3.26 -10.63
CA LYS A 96 18.32 4.68 -10.76
C LYS A 96 19.09 5.56 -9.79
N LEU A 97 19.36 5.05 -8.58
CA LEU A 97 20.08 5.79 -7.55
C LEU A 97 21.55 5.39 -7.42
N ASP A 98 21.95 4.24 -8.01
CA ASP A 98 23.31 3.68 -7.89
C ASP A 98 23.69 3.38 -6.43
N LEU A 99 22.72 2.85 -5.66
CA LEU A 99 22.84 2.50 -4.24
C LEU A 99 22.53 1.02 -4.01
N ALA A 100 22.98 0.45 -2.89
CA ALA A 100 22.49 -0.85 -2.46
C ALA A 100 20.98 -0.79 -2.16
N GLY A 101 20.21 -1.77 -2.63
CA GLY A 101 18.76 -1.83 -2.42
C GLY A 101 18.35 -2.72 -1.24
N LEU A 102 17.74 -2.13 -0.21
CA LEU A 102 16.98 -2.86 0.80
C LEU A 102 15.48 -2.71 0.49
N VAL A 103 14.72 -3.79 0.66
CA VAL A 103 13.28 -3.81 0.37
C VAL A 103 12.56 -4.42 1.57
N SER A 104 11.44 -3.83 1.98
CA SER A 104 10.50 -4.44 2.92
C SER A 104 9.10 -4.49 2.31
N ILE A 105 8.65 -5.70 2.00
CA ILE A 105 7.28 -6.00 1.55
C ILE A 105 6.38 -6.19 2.76
N THR A 106 5.17 -5.64 2.70
CA THR A 106 4.21 -5.62 3.82
C THR A 106 2.81 -5.87 3.28
N ASP A 107 2.51 -7.11 2.89
CA ASP A 107 1.15 -7.50 2.50
C ASP A 107 0.18 -7.33 3.69
N HIS A 108 -1.10 -7.11 3.40
CA HIS A 108 -2.14 -7.00 4.43
C HIS A 108 -2.24 -8.25 5.29
N ASP A 109 -2.00 -8.09 6.59
CA ASP A 109 -2.20 -9.09 7.64
C ASP A 109 -1.50 -10.45 7.41
N SER A 110 -0.49 -10.47 6.54
CA SER A 110 0.19 -11.67 6.06
C SER A 110 1.70 -11.45 5.92
N ILE A 111 2.48 -12.45 6.34
CA ILE A 111 3.94 -12.51 6.14
C ILE A 111 4.34 -13.52 5.06
N GLN A 112 3.40 -13.97 4.23
CA GLN A 112 3.66 -15.04 3.29
C GLN A 112 4.72 -14.64 2.24
N ALA A 113 4.67 -13.41 1.71
CA ALA A 113 5.67 -12.94 0.75
C ALA A 113 7.10 -12.93 1.31
N PRO A 114 7.40 -12.30 2.47
CA PRO A 114 8.75 -12.35 3.01
C PRO A 114 9.19 -13.78 3.36
N LEU A 115 8.32 -14.68 3.79
CA LEU A 115 8.68 -16.09 4.01
C LEU A 115 9.06 -16.81 2.71
N LEU A 116 8.28 -16.62 1.64
CA LEU A 116 8.59 -17.18 0.32
C LEU A 116 9.91 -16.62 -0.25
N LEU A 117 10.13 -15.32 -0.10
CA LEU A 117 11.36 -14.66 -0.56
C LEU A 117 12.60 -15.16 0.18
N ARG A 118 12.46 -15.55 1.44
CA ARG A 118 13.60 -16.08 2.22
C ARG A 118 14.05 -17.47 1.79
N ALA A 119 13.23 -18.19 1.02
CA ALA A 119 13.64 -19.41 0.35
C ALA A 119 14.47 -19.14 -0.92
N VAL A 120 14.49 -17.90 -1.43
CA VAL A 120 15.24 -17.49 -2.63
C VAL A 120 16.59 -16.89 -2.20
N PRO A 121 17.74 -17.43 -2.67
CA PRO A 121 19.05 -16.95 -2.24
C PRO A 121 19.31 -15.44 -2.42
N SER A 122 18.83 -14.84 -3.51
CA SER A 122 19.01 -13.41 -3.81
C SER A 122 18.19 -12.47 -2.93
N ALA A 123 17.14 -12.98 -2.28
CA ALA A 123 16.22 -12.21 -1.44
C ALA A 123 16.22 -12.68 0.03
N ARG A 124 17.11 -13.61 0.41
CA ARG A 124 17.14 -14.27 1.73
C ARG A 124 17.25 -13.34 2.94
N HIS A 125 17.73 -12.13 2.72
CA HIS A 125 17.95 -11.10 3.73
C HIS A 125 16.78 -10.13 3.89
N ILE A 126 15.68 -10.33 3.16
CA ILE A 126 14.48 -9.50 3.33
C ILE A 126 13.97 -9.60 4.78
N PRO A 127 13.60 -8.47 5.42
CA PRO A 127 12.96 -8.50 6.73
C PRO A 127 11.61 -9.22 6.67
N VAL A 128 11.22 -9.86 7.76
CA VAL A 128 9.84 -10.36 7.92
C VAL A 128 8.98 -9.19 8.37
N SER A 129 8.12 -8.70 7.49
CA SER A 129 7.33 -7.50 7.71
C SER A 129 5.88 -7.71 7.26
N VAL A 130 4.96 -6.91 7.82
CA VAL A 130 3.52 -6.98 7.55
C VAL A 130 2.91 -5.58 7.59
N GLU A 131 1.87 -5.34 6.79
CA GLU A 131 0.97 -4.20 7.03
C GLU A 131 -0.20 -4.73 7.86
N TRP A 132 -0.22 -4.38 9.14
CA TRP A 132 -1.25 -4.83 10.05
C TRP A 132 -2.46 -3.90 9.99
N THR A 133 -3.62 -4.45 9.66
CA THR A 133 -4.92 -3.78 9.75
C THR A 133 -5.39 -3.81 11.20
N ALA A 134 -5.29 -2.67 11.90
CA ALA A 134 -5.64 -2.53 13.31
C ALA A 134 -6.95 -1.73 13.46
N PRO A 135 -8.12 -2.39 13.68
CA PRO A 135 -9.37 -1.70 13.94
C PRO A 135 -9.29 -0.79 15.16
N PHE A 136 -9.81 0.43 15.05
CA PHE A 136 -9.75 1.45 16.10
C PHE A 136 -11.02 2.30 16.13
N GLY A 137 -11.52 2.59 17.32
CA GLY A 137 -12.71 3.45 17.49
C GLY A 137 -14.04 2.85 17.03
N GLY A 138 -14.05 1.60 16.54
CA GLY A 138 -15.25 0.87 16.10
C GLY A 138 -15.78 1.24 14.71
N ASP A 139 -15.20 2.27 14.08
CA ASP A 139 -15.62 2.82 12.80
C ASP A 139 -14.46 3.00 11.80
N GLN A 140 -13.24 2.65 12.18
CA GLN A 140 -12.05 2.75 11.35
C GLN A 140 -11.10 1.59 11.63
N ALA A 141 -10.19 1.32 10.71
CA ALA A 141 -8.94 0.64 10.98
C ALA A 141 -7.78 1.51 10.52
N PHE A 142 -6.67 1.45 11.26
CA PHE A 142 -5.40 2.02 10.85
C PHE A 142 -4.50 0.93 10.32
N HIS A 143 -3.63 1.28 9.38
CA HIS A 143 -2.61 0.35 8.94
C HIS A 143 -1.27 0.70 9.58
N LEU A 144 -0.63 -0.32 10.13
CA LEU A 144 0.66 -0.20 10.79
C LEU A 144 1.67 -1.09 10.08
N GLY A 145 2.71 -0.49 9.53
CA GLY A 145 3.87 -1.22 9.01
C GLY A 145 4.66 -1.77 10.18
N ILE A 146 4.61 -3.08 10.40
CA ILE A 146 5.43 -3.78 11.39
C ILE A 146 6.57 -4.43 10.64
N HIS A 147 7.76 -3.87 10.75
CA HIS A 147 8.92 -4.29 9.99
C HIS A 147 9.93 -5.05 10.84
N ASN A 148 10.57 -6.05 10.22
CA ASN A 148 11.69 -6.80 10.78
C ASN A 148 11.38 -7.58 12.06
N LEU A 149 10.23 -8.28 12.06
CA LEU A 149 9.86 -9.20 13.13
C LEU A 149 10.92 -10.30 13.33
N PRO A 150 11.19 -10.72 14.58
CA PRO A 150 12.06 -11.86 14.86
C PRO A 150 11.53 -13.12 14.16
N SER A 151 12.40 -13.80 13.43
CA SER A 151 11.99 -14.86 12.49
C SER A 151 11.38 -16.08 13.18
N ASP A 152 11.88 -16.40 14.37
CA ASP A 152 11.42 -17.48 15.24
C ASP A 152 10.05 -17.20 15.88
N GLN A 153 9.66 -15.93 15.98
CA GLN A 153 8.42 -15.49 16.62
C GLN A 153 7.40 -14.89 15.64
N ALA A 154 7.78 -14.64 14.39
CA ALA A 154 6.94 -13.93 13.42
C ALA A 154 5.57 -14.59 13.23
N ALA A 155 5.49 -15.92 13.13
CA ALA A 155 4.23 -16.64 13.00
C ALA A 155 3.32 -16.47 14.24
N ALA A 156 3.90 -16.45 15.45
CA ALA A 156 3.16 -16.21 16.68
C ALA A 156 2.64 -14.76 16.73
N TRP A 157 3.46 -13.79 16.35
CA TRP A 157 3.04 -12.39 16.24
C TRP A 157 1.87 -12.23 15.27
N ILE A 158 1.97 -12.78 14.06
CA ILE A 158 0.89 -12.68 13.07
C ILE A 158 -0.40 -13.33 13.55
N LYS A 159 -0.32 -14.45 14.28
CA LYS A 159 -1.51 -15.04 14.91
C LYS A 159 -2.14 -14.06 15.91
N THR A 160 -1.35 -13.48 16.80
CA THR A 160 -1.83 -12.53 17.82
C THR A 160 -2.40 -11.24 17.21
N LEU A 161 -1.75 -10.67 16.19
CA LEU A 161 -2.25 -9.49 15.48
C LEU A 161 -3.59 -9.78 14.78
N ASN A 162 -3.72 -10.94 14.14
CA ASN A 162 -4.98 -11.38 13.52
C ASN A 162 -6.10 -11.64 14.54
N GLU A 163 -5.77 -12.18 15.72
CA GLU A 163 -6.73 -12.34 16.82
C GLU A 163 -7.27 -10.99 17.30
N TYR A 164 -6.41 -9.98 17.40
CA TYR A 164 -6.82 -8.60 17.68
C TYR A 164 -7.72 -8.05 16.58
N THR A 165 -7.33 -8.18 15.30
CA THR A 165 -8.11 -7.64 14.18
C THR A 165 -9.53 -8.21 14.14
N LYS A 166 -9.70 -9.48 14.54
CA LYS A 166 -11.02 -10.13 14.67
C LYS A 166 -11.82 -9.65 15.87
N ASN A 167 -11.16 -9.36 16.99
CA ASN A 167 -11.80 -8.99 18.25
C ASN A 167 -11.12 -7.76 18.87
N PRO A 168 -11.30 -6.56 18.28
CA PRO A 168 -10.52 -5.40 18.65
C PRO A 168 -10.92 -4.88 20.03
N GLN A 169 -9.92 -4.64 20.88
CA GLN A 169 -10.08 -4.01 22.19
C GLN A 169 -9.00 -2.96 22.39
N GLN A 170 -9.37 -1.72 22.71
CA GLN A 170 -8.40 -0.60 22.72
C GLN A 170 -7.21 -0.83 23.66
N ALA A 171 -7.44 -1.34 24.88
CA ALA A 171 -6.35 -1.65 25.82
C ALA A 171 -5.38 -2.68 25.24
N ARG A 172 -5.90 -3.70 24.55
CA ARG A 172 -5.09 -4.74 23.92
C ARG A 172 -4.23 -4.19 22.78
N LEU A 173 -4.70 -3.18 22.05
CA LEU A 173 -3.90 -2.53 21.01
C LEU A 173 -2.62 -1.92 21.60
N THR A 174 -2.78 -1.16 22.69
CA THR A 174 -1.65 -0.50 23.37
C THR A 174 -0.66 -1.53 23.90
N GLU A 175 -1.12 -2.60 24.54
CA GLU A 175 -0.25 -3.70 24.99
C GLU A 175 0.54 -4.34 23.84
N LEU A 176 -0.09 -4.55 22.69
CA LEU A 176 0.58 -5.14 21.52
C LEU A 176 1.63 -4.19 20.95
N LEU A 177 1.33 -2.90 20.86
CA LEU A 177 2.29 -1.89 20.39
C LEU A 177 3.47 -1.72 21.33
N GLU A 178 3.22 -1.73 22.65
CA GLU A 178 4.28 -1.73 23.66
C GLU A 178 5.19 -2.95 23.52
N ALA A 179 4.61 -4.14 23.42
CA ALA A 179 5.37 -5.38 23.29
C ALA A 179 6.17 -5.46 21.99
N LEU A 180 5.61 -4.98 20.86
CA LEU A 180 6.35 -4.86 19.60
C LEU A 180 7.47 -3.81 19.70
N HIS A 181 7.21 -2.66 20.34
CA HIS A 181 8.21 -1.61 20.53
C HIS A 181 9.39 -2.07 21.38
N ALA A 182 9.14 -2.92 22.38
CA ALA A 182 10.17 -3.52 23.23
C ALA A 182 11.15 -4.44 22.47
N LEU A 183 10.79 -4.89 21.26
CA LEU A 183 11.71 -5.61 20.38
C LEU A 183 12.66 -4.59 19.72
N PRO A 184 13.98 -4.64 20.00
CA PRO A 184 14.91 -3.57 19.60
C PRO A 184 15.08 -3.43 18.09
N ASN A 185 14.91 -4.54 17.36
CA ASN A 185 15.13 -4.60 15.92
C ASN A 185 13.84 -4.43 15.11
N VAL A 186 12.70 -4.18 15.77
CA VAL A 186 11.41 -3.96 15.12
C VAL A 186 11.19 -2.48 14.90
N LEU A 187 10.68 -2.15 13.71
CA LEU A 187 10.23 -0.80 13.36
C LEU A 187 8.71 -0.82 13.19
N ILE A 188 8.06 0.19 13.76
CA ILE A 188 6.60 0.37 13.75
C ILE A 188 6.34 1.71 13.06
N VAL A 189 5.76 1.66 11.88
CA VAL A 189 5.40 2.82 11.06
C VAL A 189 3.88 2.97 11.06
N PHE A 190 3.40 4.19 11.25
CA PHE A 190 1.99 4.49 10.99
C PHE A 190 1.84 4.80 9.50
N ASN A 191 1.34 3.81 8.75
CA ASN A 191 1.16 3.91 7.30
C ASN A 191 0.01 4.87 6.99
N HIS A 192 0.20 5.67 5.94
CA HIS A 192 -0.75 6.64 5.35
C HIS A 192 -1.74 7.21 6.39
N PRO A 193 -1.24 7.83 7.47
CA PRO A 193 -1.97 7.94 8.74
C PRO A 193 -3.23 8.81 8.68
N VAL A 194 -3.37 9.64 7.65
CA VAL A 194 -4.51 10.56 7.50
C VAL A 194 -5.47 10.13 6.37
N TRP A 195 -5.31 8.91 5.84
CA TRP A 195 -6.23 8.35 4.87
C TRP A 195 -7.55 7.93 5.55
N ASP A 196 -8.66 8.53 5.11
CA ASP A 196 -10.01 8.14 5.49
C ASP A 196 -10.49 6.97 4.61
N LEU A 197 -9.96 5.77 4.86
CA LEU A 197 -10.30 4.54 4.10
C LEU A 197 -11.79 4.19 4.21
N TYR A 198 -12.36 4.31 5.41
CA TYR A 198 -13.74 3.92 5.69
C TYR A 198 -14.76 5.04 5.41
N LEU A 199 -14.30 6.19 4.91
CA LEU A 199 -15.14 7.34 4.56
C LEU A 199 -16.02 7.82 5.71
N ILE A 200 -15.48 7.81 6.93
CA ILE A 200 -16.20 8.25 8.14
C ILE A 200 -16.28 9.78 8.25
N GLY A 201 -15.64 10.48 7.32
CA GLY A 201 -15.57 11.93 7.26
C GLY A 201 -14.25 12.43 7.83
N ARG A 202 -13.64 13.38 7.12
CA ARG A 202 -12.30 13.91 7.40
C ARG A 202 -12.10 14.36 8.85
N GLU A 203 -13.03 15.09 9.43
CA GLU A 203 -12.92 15.59 10.81
C GLU A 203 -12.88 14.44 11.81
N LYS A 204 -13.75 13.44 11.61
CA LYS A 204 -13.84 12.27 12.47
C LYS A 204 -12.61 11.37 12.32
N ALA A 205 -12.15 11.14 11.09
CA ALA A 205 -10.89 10.44 10.82
C ALA A 205 -9.70 11.14 11.49
N GLN A 206 -9.62 12.48 11.40
CA GLN A 206 -8.58 13.26 12.08
C GLN A 206 -8.67 13.14 13.61
N GLN A 207 -9.87 13.11 14.19
CA GLN A 207 -10.06 12.85 15.61
C GLN A 207 -9.56 11.44 15.98
N ARG A 208 -9.86 10.41 15.18
CA ARG A 208 -9.36 9.04 15.42
C ARG A 208 -7.85 8.97 15.42
N VAL A 209 -7.18 9.68 14.50
CA VAL A 209 -5.71 9.77 14.45
C VAL A 209 -5.18 10.44 15.72
N HIS A 210 -5.83 11.51 16.18
CA HIS A 210 -5.45 12.19 17.41
C HIS A 210 -5.62 11.28 18.64
N ASP A 211 -6.75 10.58 18.76
CA ASP A 211 -7.02 9.64 19.85
C ASP A 211 -5.98 8.49 19.86
N PHE A 212 -5.68 7.93 18.70
CA PHE A 212 -4.70 6.85 18.55
C PHE A 212 -3.29 7.29 18.96
N LEU A 213 -2.83 8.45 18.48
CA LEU A 213 -1.52 8.99 18.86
C LEU A 213 -1.47 9.40 20.33
N THR A 214 -2.55 9.93 20.89
CA THR A 214 -2.61 10.24 22.33
C THR A 214 -2.35 8.98 23.17
N ALA A 215 -2.93 7.84 22.79
CA ALA A 215 -2.76 6.59 23.52
C ALA A 215 -1.43 5.88 23.22
N ASN A 216 -0.92 5.94 21.98
CA ASN A 216 0.11 5.01 21.51
C ASN A 216 1.37 5.66 20.95
N ARG A 217 1.48 7.00 20.90
CA ARG A 217 2.58 7.71 20.24
C ARG A 217 3.96 7.21 20.67
N GLN A 218 4.19 6.89 21.94
CA GLN A 218 5.52 6.44 22.41
C GLN A 218 6.02 5.14 21.75
N PHE A 219 5.11 4.31 21.23
CA PHE A 219 5.43 3.02 20.62
C PHE A 219 5.59 3.10 19.10
N ILE A 220 5.14 4.19 18.48
CA ILE A 220 5.24 4.41 17.03
C ILE A 220 6.54 5.16 16.71
N HIS A 221 7.29 4.65 15.73
CA HIS A 221 8.62 5.17 15.44
C HIS A 221 8.61 6.27 14.37
N ALA A 222 7.75 6.16 13.36
CA ALA A 222 7.65 7.14 12.28
C ALA A 222 6.24 7.19 11.65
N LEU A 223 5.96 8.30 10.94
CA LEU A 223 4.78 8.50 10.11
C LEU A 223 5.15 8.38 8.63
N GLU A 224 4.35 7.66 7.86
CA GLU A 224 4.63 7.43 6.45
C GLU A 224 4.30 8.65 5.56
N LEU A 225 5.28 9.11 4.79
CA LEU A 225 5.05 9.84 3.54
C LEU A 225 4.86 8.82 2.43
N ASN A 226 3.65 8.79 1.89
CA ASN A 226 3.19 7.71 1.03
C ASN A 226 3.30 8.06 -0.46
N GLY A 227 3.93 7.18 -1.23
CA GLY A 227 4.19 7.36 -2.65
C GLY A 227 2.95 7.27 -3.55
N LEU A 228 1.88 6.59 -3.14
CA LEU A 228 0.62 6.51 -3.89
C LEU A 228 -0.32 7.69 -3.60
N ARG A 229 -0.22 8.29 -2.41
CA ARG A 229 -1.07 9.41 -1.99
C ARG A 229 -0.69 10.71 -2.71
N ASN A 230 -1.57 11.71 -2.61
CA ASN A 230 -1.35 13.03 -3.22
C ASN A 230 -0.53 13.96 -2.32
N TRP A 231 -0.12 15.09 -2.89
CA TRP A 231 0.66 16.11 -2.18
C TRP A 231 -0.04 16.65 -0.94
N ASP A 232 -1.33 16.99 -1.04
CA ASP A 232 -2.09 17.54 0.09
C ASP A 232 -2.17 16.59 1.27
N GLU A 233 -2.22 15.29 1.01
CA GLU A 233 -2.18 14.30 2.05
C GLU A 233 -0.81 14.24 2.73
N ASN A 234 0.26 14.11 1.97
CA ASN A 234 1.62 14.09 2.52
C ASN A 234 1.99 15.40 3.25
N ARG A 235 1.45 16.56 2.82
CA ARG A 235 1.56 17.84 3.56
C ARG A 235 0.91 17.75 4.93
N ARG A 236 -0.29 17.17 5.02
CA ARG A 236 -0.98 16.95 6.30
C ARG A 236 -0.24 15.95 7.19
N VAL A 237 0.35 14.91 6.62
CA VAL A 237 1.23 14.00 7.39
C VAL A 237 2.45 14.73 7.93
N LYS A 238 3.09 15.59 7.13
CA LYS A 238 4.20 16.44 7.58
C LYS A 238 3.78 17.34 8.75
N GLN A 239 2.65 18.02 8.65
CA GLN A 239 2.09 18.84 9.74
C GLN A 239 1.77 18.00 10.99
N LEU A 240 1.27 16.77 10.81
CA LEU A 240 1.03 15.83 11.90
C LEU A 240 2.35 15.42 12.59
N ALA A 241 3.39 15.13 11.82
CA ALA A 241 4.72 14.81 12.34
C ALA A 241 5.32 15.99 13.12
N GLU A 242 5.19 17.22 12.62
CA GLU A 242 5.60 18.44 13.34
C GLU A 242 4.84 18.59 14.66
N LYS A 243 3.51 18.43 14.65
CA LYS A 243 2.64 18.53 15.85
C LYS A 243 3.01 17.51 16.93
N TRP A 244 3.37 16.29 16.54
CA TRP A 244 3.62 15.17 17.45
C TRP A 244 5.11 14.84 17.63
N ASN A 245 5.99 15.71 17.13
CA ASN A 245 7.45 15.53 17.14
C ASN A 245 7.85 14.12 16.68
N MET A 246 7.39 13.73 15.48
CA MET A 246 7.63 12.42 14.88
C MET A 246 8.59 12.48 13.71
N LEU A 247 9.25 11.36 13.45
CA LEU A 247 9.94 11.17 12.19
C LEU A 247 8.95 10.95 11.05
N LEU A 248 9.34 11.39 9.87
CA LEU A 248 8.75 11.04 8.59
C LEU A 248 9.58 9.91 7.99
N ILE A 249 8.93 8.94 7.37
CA ILE A 249 9.59 7.83 6.69
C ILE A 249 8.92 7.59 5.35
N SER A 250 9.65 7.07 4.37
CA SER A 250 9.09 6.67 3.09
C SER A 250 8.18 5.47 3.27
N GLY A 251 7.16 5.40 2.42
CA GLY A 251 6.58 4.15 1.99
C GLY A 251 5.75 4.38 0.73
N GLY A 252 5.43 3.32 0.00
CA GLY A 252 4.88 3.46 -1.34
C GLY A 252 3.44 3.02 -1.52
N ASP A 253 2.91 2.20 -0.61
CA ASP A 253 1.58 1.55 -0.71
C ASP A 253 1.31 1.03 -2.13
N ARG A 254 2.34 0.40 -2.68
CA ARG A 254 2.40 0.07 -4.09
C ARG A 254 1.66 -1.23 -4.34
N HIS A 255 0.74 -1.16 -5.28
CA HIS A 255 -0.09 -2.29 -5.69
C HIS A 255 0.09 -2.67 -7.17
N GLY A 256 0.36 -1.72 -8.08
CA GLY A 256 0.49 -1.93 -9.54
C GLY A 256 1.80 -2.57 -10.04
N ARG A 257 2.49 -1.93 -10.99
CA ARG A 257 3.82 -2.36 -11.52
C ARG A 257 4.86 -1.25 -11.61
N GLU A 258 4.47 -0.03 -11.27
CA GLU A 258 5.41 1.06 -11.02
C GLU A 258 6.05 0.85 -9.63
N PRO A 259 7.38 1.04 -9.46
CA PRO A 259 8.02 0.94 -8.14
C PRO A 259 7.61 2.08 -7.22
N ASN A 260 7.84 1.91 -5.91
CA ASN A 260 7.55 2.92 -4.90
C ASN A 260 8.08 4.31 -5.29
N ALA A 261 7.22 5.31 -5.17
CA ALA A 261 7.57 6.68 -5.53
C ALA A 261 8.43 7.38 -4.46
N ASN A 262 8.64 6.74 -3.31
CA ASN A 262 9.41 7.25 -2.18
C ASN A 262 10.43 6.19 -1.75
N VAL A 263 11.66 6.60 -1.43
CA VAL A 263 12.72 5.71 -0.95
C VAL A 263 13.42 6.38 0.24
N ASN A 264 13.73 5.63 1.30
CA ASN A 264 14.56 6.12 2.40
C ASN A 264 16.04 6.03 2.06
N MET A 265 16.77 7.14 2.14
CA MET A 265 18.22 7.17 1.96
C MET A 265 18.90 6.93 3.31
N THR A 266 19.88 6.03 3.36
CA THR A 266 20.55 5.64 4.60
C THR A 266 22.00 5.21 4.36
N ASN A 267 22.81 5.22 5.43
CA ASN A 267 24.14 4.61 5.43
C ASN A 267 24.15 3.20 6.00
N ALA A 268 23.01 2.73 6.54
CA ALA A 268 22.82 1.37 6.98
C ALA A 268 23.09 0.37 5.84
N THR A 269 23.75 -0.74 6.18
CA THR A 269 24.07 -1.84 5.26
C THR A 269 23.17 -3.06 5.47
N SER A 270 22.37 -3.05 6.54
CA SER A 270 21.36 -4.06 6.84
C SER A 270 20.04 -3.41 7.27
N PHE A 271 18.94 -4.15 7.18
CA PHE A 271 17.66 -3.63 7.61
C PHE A 271 17.64 -3.36 9.13
N THR A 272 18.33 -4.16 9.93
CA THR A 272 18.46 -3.93 11.39
C THR A 272 19.18 -2.62 11.68
N GLU A 273 20.30 -2.32 10.99
CA GLU A 273 20.98 -1.03 11.13
C GLU A 273 20.05 0.13 10.74
N PHE A 274 19.25 -0.03 9.69
CA PHE A 274 18.27 0.97 9.27
C PHE A 274 17.19 1.19 10.34
N VAL A 275 16.70 0.13 10.99
CA VAL A 275 15.75 0.26 12.12
C VAL A 275 16.36 1.10 13.24
N HIS A 276 17.62 0.87 13.61
CA HIS A 276 18.29 1.66 14.64
C HIS A 276 18.46 3.12 14.22
N GLU A 277 18.86 3.41 12.98
CA GLU A 277 19.00 4.76 12.46
C GLU A 277 17.67 5.56 12.56
N ILE A 278 16.55 4.94 12.20
CA ILE A 278 15.22 5.54 12.37
C ILE A 278 14.90 5.73 13.87
N ARG A 279 15.13 4.73 14.71
CA ARG A 279 14.85 4.83 16.16
C ARG A 279 15.70 5.89 16.87
N ASP A 280 16.90 6.15 16.36
CA ASP A 280 17.82 7.19 16.86
C ASP A 280 17.44 8.61 16.41
N GLY A 281 16.43 8.75 15.54
CA GLY A 281 15.89 10.05 15.17
C GLY A 281 16.40 10.61 13.85
N PHE A 282 16.92 9.78 12.94
CA PHE A 282 17.36 10.21 11.61
C PHE A 282 16.52 9.55 10.52
N SER A 283 15.95 10.36 9.62
CA SER A 283 15.30 9.84 8.41
C SER A 283 15.47 10.81 7.25
N HIS A 284 15.83 10.27 6.08
CA HIS A 284 15.86 11.01 4.82
C HIS A 284 14.98 10.32 3.78
N VAL A 285 13.91 10.99 3.37
CA VAL A 285 12.99 10.52 2.33
C VAL A 285 13.33 11.18 0.98
N MET A 286 13.62 10.37 -0.03
CA MET A 286 13.82 10.77 -1.41
C MET A 286 12.54 10.48 -2.20
N PHE A 287 11.94 11.51 -2.79
CA PHE A 287 10.87 11.34 -3.77
C PHE A 287 11.46 11.07 -5.15
N MET A 288 10.94 10.03 -5.81
CA MET A 288 11.34 9.58 -7.14
C MET A 288 10.51 10.27 -8.23
N PRO A 289 11.04 10.45 -9.46
CA PRO A 289 10.41 11.26 -10.50
C PRO A 289 8.95 10.92 -10.80
N GLN A 290 8.55 9.66 -10.70
CA GLN A 290 7.16 9.26 -10.91
C GLN A 290 6.19 9.96 -9.95
N TYR A 291 6.60 10.34 -8.73
CA TYR A 291 5.72 11.06 -7.80
C TYR A 291 5.33 12.46 -8.32
N ALA A 292 6.16 13.06 -9.18
CA ALA A 292 5.86 14.33 -9.82
C ALA A 292 4.75 14.19 -10.87
N GLU A 293 4.37 12.98 -11.29
CA GLU A 293 3.24 12.83 -12.20
C GLU A 293 1.89 13.15 -11.52
N PRO A 294 0.91 13.68 -12.27
CA PRO A 294 -0.40 14.00 -11.74
C PRO A 294 -1.00 12.83 -10.96
N TRP A 295 -1.50 13.08 -9.76
CA TRP A 295 -1.96 12.01 -8.88
C TRP A 295 -3.04 11.13 -9.53
N LYS A 296 -4.01 11.74 -10.23
CA LYS A 296 -5.06 11.02 -10.97
C LYS A 296 -4.49 10.08 -12.04
N HIS A 297 -3.40 10.47 -12.70
CA HIS A 297 -2.70 9.63 -13.68
C HIS A 297 -2.05 8.42 -13.00
N ARG A 298 -1.37 8.62 -11.86
CA ARG A 298 -0.76 7.53 -11.09
C ARG A 298 -1.79 6.52 -10.56
N VAL A 299 -2.93 7.03 -10.06
CA VAL A 299 -4.06 6.19 -9.64
C VAL A 299 -4.63 5.40 -10.83
N LEU A 300 -4.76 6.02 -12.00
CA LEU A 300 -5.19 5.34 -13.22
C LEU A 300 -4.22 4.22 -13.62
N GLU A 301 -2.91 4.47 -13.67
CA GLU A 301 -1.91 3.44 -14.00
C GLU A 301 -1.93 2.27 -13.00
N SER A 302 -2.03 2.55 -11.70
CA SER A 302 -2.19 1.51 -10.68
C SER A 302 -3.48 0.69 -10.89
N THR A 303 -4.59 1.36 -11.20
CA THR A 303 -5.88 0.70 -11.52
C THR A 303 -5.77 -0.16 -12.77
N LEU A 304 -5.08 0.34 -13.80
CA LEU A 304 -4.84 -0.38 -15.05
C LEU A 304 -4.02 -1.65 -14.79
N ASP A 305 -3.01 -1.59 -13.93
CA ASP A 305 -2.22 -2.76 -13.58
C ASP A 305 -3.04 -3.83 -12.86
N ALA A 306 -3.97 -3.44 -11.98
CA ALA A 306 -4.89 -4.40 -11.34
C ALA A 306 -5.72 -5.18 -12.38
N ILE A 307 -6.18 -4.49 -13.43
CA ILE A 307 -7.07 -5.08 -14.44
C ILE A 307 -6.36 -5.55 -15.71
N ARG A 308 -5.05 -5.38 -15.89
CA ARG A 308 -4.32 -5.73 -17.13
C ARG A 308 -4.06 -7.25 -17.21
N ASP A 309 -3.92 -7.77 -18.42
CA ASP A 309 -3.48 -9.15 -18.60
C ASP A 309 -1.94 -9.22 -18.65
N TYR A 310 -1.36 -10.21 -17.98
CA TYR A 310 0.07 -10.48 -17.95
C TYR A 310 0.34 -11.92 -18.42
N PRO A 311 0.41 -12.16 -19.74
CA PRO A 311 0.65 -13.51 -20.29
C PRO A 311 1.93 -14.17 -19.76
N ASP A 312 2.96 -13.38 -19.47
CA ASP A 312 4.25 -13.84 -18.98
C ASP A 312 4.26 -14.19 -17.48
N PHE A 313 3.16 -13.95 -16.77
CA PHE A 313 3.07 -14.27 -15.33
C PHE A 313 2.69 -15.76 -15.13
N PRO A 314 2.95 -16.31 -13.93
CA PRO A 314 2.47 -17.64 -13.58
C PRO A 314 0.96 -17.79 -13.78
N GLN A 315 0.53 -19.02 -14.09
CA GLN A 315 -0.90 -19.34 -14.19
C GLN A 315 -1.61 -19.01 -12.86
N GLY A 316 -2.82 -18.45 -12.93
CA GLY A 316 -3.55 -17.97 -11.76
C GLY A 316 -3.19 -16.53 -11.36
N SER A 317 -2.40 -15.83 -12.17
CA SER A 317 -2.11 -14.39 -11.98
C SER A 317 -2.02 -13.63 -13.31
N ARG A 318 -2.47 -14.21 -14.42
CA ARG A 318 -2.35 -13.65 -15.77
C ARG A 318 -3.50 -12.70 -16.06
N THR A 319 -4.74 -13.12 -15.88
CA THR A 319 -5.92 -12.28 -16.15
C THR A 319 -6.43 -11.63 -14.88
N TRP A 320 -7.23 -10.57 -15.04
CA TRP A 320 -7.82 -9.87 -13.89
C TRP A 320 -8.74 -10.78 -13.07
N ASP A 321 -9.52 -11.65 -13.72
CA ASP A 321 -10.46 -12.57 -13.08
C ASP A 321 -9.79 -13.81 -12.48
N GLU A 322 -8.52 -14.08 -12.79
CA GLU A 322 -7.68 -14.98 -11.99
C GLU A 322 -7.20 -14.33 -10.67
N ARG A 323 -7.18 -12.99 -10.59
CA ARG A 323 -6.69 -12.22 -9.44
C ARG A 323 -7.79 -11.59 -8.60
N VAL A 324 -9.04 -11.70 -9.01
CA VAL A 324 -10.21 -11.27 -8.24
C VAL A 324 -10.89 -12.52 -7.68
N PHE A 325 -11.18 -12.50 -6.39
CA PHE A 325 -11.74 -13.62 -5.66
C PHE A 325 -13.12 -13.26 -5.11
N HIS A 326 -14.04 -14.22 -5.20
CA HIS A 326 -15.38 -14.15 -4.61
C HIS A 326 -15.70 -15.50 -3.95
N PRO A 327 -16.46 -15.54 -2.84
CA PRO A 327 -16.86 -16.80 -2.21
C PRO A 327 -17.81 -17.62 -3.09
N ASP A 328 -17.53 -18.92 -3.28
CA ASP A 328 -18.47 -19.83 -3.93
C ASP A 328 -19.75 -20.04 -3.10
N ILE A 329 -20.66 -20.89 -3.59
CA ILE A 329 -21.94 -21.20 -2.90
C ILE A 329 -21.74 -21.79 -1.48
N ASN A 330 -20.56 -22.34 -1.18
CA ASN A 330 -20.22 -22.86 0.15
C ASN A 330 -19.44 -21.84 1.00
N GLY A 331 -19.25 -20.61 0.49
CA GLY A 331 -18.49 -19.56 1.14
C GLY A 331 -16.97 -19.70 1.00
N VAL A 332 -16.47 -20.58 0.12
CA VAL A 332 -15.03 -20.77 -0.08
C VAL A 332 -14.53 -19.76 -1.12
N PRO A 333 -13.53 -18.92 -0.82
CA PRO A 333 -12.97 -17.99 -1.81
C PRO A 333 -12.42 -18.73 -3.04
N ARG A 334 -12.88 -18.34 -4.23
CA ARG A 334 -12.41 -18.84 -5.54
C ARG A 334 -12.08 -17.67 -6.47
N PRO A 335 -11.10 -17.81 -7.37
CA PRO A 335 -10.91 -16.82 -8.40
C PRO A 335 -12.15 -16.74 -9.29
N LEU A 336 -12.52 -15.54 -9.74
CA LEU A 336 -13.70 -15.33 -10.59
C LEU A 336 -13.64 -16.16 -11.88
N SER A 337 -12.44 -16.42 -12.39
CA SER A 337 -12.22 -17.28 -13.57
C SER A 337 -12.80 -18.69 -13.41
N GLU A 338 -12.88 -19.22 -12.17
CA GLU A 338 -13.50 -20.51 -11.85
C GLU A 338 -15.01 -20.42 -11.61
N LEU A 339 -15.52 -19.23 -11.29
CA LEU A 339 -16.92 -18.99 -10.92
C LEU A 339 -17.82 -18.63 -12.10
N TRP A 340 -17.23 -18.30 -13.26
CA TRP A 340 -18.01 -17.97 -14.45
C TRP A 340 -18.77 -19.21 -14.98
N PRO A 341 -20.12 -19.18 -15.07
CA PRO A 341 -20.90 -20.34 -15.52
C PRO A 341 -20.55 -20.85 -16.92
N THR A 342 -20.07 -19.94 -17.78
CA THR A 342 -19.66 -20.23 -19.17
C THR A 342 -18.14 -20.40 -19.32
N GLY A 343 -17.39 -20.38 -18.21
CA GLY A 343 -15.93 -20.36 -18.19
C GLY A 343 -15.30 -19.04 -18.65
N ARG A 344 -16.09 -17.97 -18.85
CA ARG A 344 -15.61 -16.63 -19.24
C ARG A 344 -16.46 -15.54 -18.60
N SER A 345 -15.84 -14.40 -18.31
CA SER A 345 -16.54 -13.22 -17.79
C SER A 345 -17.70 -12.79 -18.73
N PRO A 346 -18.85 -12.35 -18.19
CA PRO A 346 -19.94 -11.81 -19.00
C PRO A 346 -19.50 -10.67 -19.92
N TRP A 347 -20.13 -10.55 -21.09
CA TRP A 347 -19.72 -9.60 -22.14
C TRP A 347 -19.62 -8.15 -21.63
N TYR A 348 -20.52 -7.72 -20.76
CA TYR A 348 -20.53 -6.35 -20.23
C TYR A 348 -19.34 -6.06 -19.31
N MET A 349 -18.91 -7.03 -18.48
CA MET A 349 -17.69 -6.90 -17.68
C MET A 349 -16.46 -6.90 -18.58
N HIS A 350 -16.43 -7.80 -19.56
CA HIS A 350 -15.36 -7.86 -20.56
C HIS A 350 -15.18 -6.53 -21.31
N TYR A 351 -16.28 -5.93 -21.79
CA TYR A 351 -16.25 -4.65 -22.49
C TYR A 351 -15.94 -3.47 -21.55
N GLY A 352 -16.50 -3.45 -20.33
CA GLY A 352 -16.20 -2.42 -19.34
C GLY A 352 -14.71 -2.37 -19.00
N ILE A 353 -14.09 -3.52 -18.73
CA ILE A 353 -12.65 -3.62 -18.46
C ILE A 353 -11.84 -3.20 -19.68
N ARG A 354 -12.25 -3.58 -20.90
CA ARG A 354 -11.60 -3.11 -22.12
C ARG A 354 -11.65 -1.59 -22.28
N ILE A 355 -12.77 -0.95 -21.96
CA ILE A 355 -12.90 0.51 -21.98
C ILE A 355 -11.90 1.15 -21.00
N VAL A 356 -11.84 0.64 -19.77
CA VAL A 356 -10.88 1.15 -18.78
C VAL A 356 -9.45 0.96 -19.27
N ARG A 357 -9.10 -0.23 -19.80
CA ARG A 357 -7.78 -0.50 -20.38
C ARG A 357 -7.43 0.45 -21.54
N MET A 358 -8.40 0.85 -22.37
CA MET A 358 -8.16 1.80 -23.46
C MET A 358 -7.77 3.19 -22.96
N MET A 359 -8.26 3.62 -21.79
CA MET A 359 -7.84 4.90 -21.19
C MET A 359 -6.34 4.96 -20.88
N GLY A 360 -5.70 3.79 -20.67
CA GLY A 360 -4.25 3.66 -20.52
C GLY A 360 -3.45 3.59 -21.81
N SER A 361 -4.10 3.63 -22.99
CA SER A 361 -3.38 3.60 -24.26
C SER A 361 -2.65 4.92 -24.51
N ARG A 362 -1.43 4.85 -25.05
CA ARG A 362 -0.49 5.98 -25.22
C ARG A 362 -1.08 7.31 -25.72
N PRO A 363 -2.00 7.36 -26.71
CA PRO A 363 -2.58 8.64 -27.13
C PRO A 363 -3.58 9.21 -26.11
N LEU A 364 -4.36 8.35 -25.43
CA LEU A 364 -5.35 8.78 -24.45
C LEU A 364 -4.74 9.09 -23.08
N SER A 365 -3.80 8.27 -22.61
CA SER A 365 -3.10 8.50 -21.33
C SER A 365 -2.26 9.77 -21.37
N GLY A 366 -1.61 10.07 -22.51
CA GLY A 366 -0.90 11.34 -22.71
C GLY A 366 -1.82 12.57 -22.65
N GLY A 367 -2.99 12.50 -23.29
CA GLY A 367 -3.99 13.57 -23.24
C GLY A 367 -4.59 13.77 -21.84
N LEU A 368 -4.92 12.67 -21.15
CA LEU A 368 -5.41 12.71 -19.76
C LEU A 368 -4.35 13.25 -18.80
N ARG A 369 -3.09 12.87 -18.97
CA ARG A 369 -1.95 13.39 -18.21
C ARG A 369 -1.82 14.91 -18.34
N MET A 370 -1.95 15.45 -19.56
CA MET A 370 -1.97 16.90 -19.79
C MET A 370 -3.23 17.57 -19.21
N ALA A 371 -4.40 16.94 -19.33
CA ALA A 371 -5.64 17.49 -18.79
C ALA A 371 -5.68 17.51 -17.25
N TRP A 372 -4.96 16.58 -16.61
CA TRP A 372 -4.82 16.49 -15.15
C TRP A 372 -3.54 17.12 -14.62
N SER A 373 -2.70 17.72 -15.47
CA SER A 373 -1.55 18.49 -15.00
C SER A 373 -2.04 19.79 -14.37
N ASP A 374 -2.57 19.70 -13.15
CA ASP A 374 -2.91 20.85 -12.35
C ASP A 374 -1.61 21.48 -11.87
N ALA A 375 -1.21 22.59 -12.50
CA ALA A 375 0.01 23.34 -12.16
C ALA A 375 0.10 23.75 -10.67
N HIS A 376 -1.02 23.71 -9.94
CA HIS A 376 -1.09 23.96 -8.50
C HIS A 376 -0.48 22.85 -7.64
N GLU A 377 -0.52 21.58 -8.05
CA GLU A 377 0.02 20.48 -7.23
C GLU A 377 1.56 20.55 -7.11
N HIS A 378 2.23 21.05 -8.16
CA HIS A 378 3.68 21.18 -8.26
C HIS A 378 4.28 22.40 -7.54
N ASN A 379 3.49 23.43 -7.24
CA ASN A 379 4.00 24.71 -6.76
C ASN A 379 4.48 24.70 -5.30
N TYR A 380 4.28 23.59 -4.57
CA TYR A 380 4.72 23.47 -3.17
C TYR A 380 5.27 22.07 -2.91
N THR A 381 6.53 21.81 -3.24
CA THR A 381 7.15 20.58 -2.74
C THR A 381 7.16 20.59 -1.20
N LEU A 382 7.04 19.42 -0.56
CA LEU A 382 7.12 19.32 0.91
C LEU A 382 8.46 19.94 1.36
N GLY A 383 8.38 21.09 2.05
CA GLY A 383 9.56 21.88 2.44
C GLY A 383 9.64 23.29 1.85
N GLU A 384 8.84 23.63 0.83
CA GLU A 384 8.78 24.99 0.23
C GLU A 384 7.65 25.87 0.80
N GLU A 385 6.93 25.41 1.83
CA GLU A 385 5.78 26.11 2.43
C GLU A 385 6.16 27.32 3.33
N ARG A 386 7.37 27.87 3.17
CA ARG A 386 7.77 29.13 3.79
C ARG A 386 8.58 29.98 2.81
N ALA A 387 7.86 30.88 2.14
CA ALA A 387 8.22 32.29 2.06
C ALA A 387 7.04 33.09 2.61
#